data_AF-A0AAW8TYF3-F1
#
_entry.id   AF-A0AAW8TYF3-F1
#
_cell.length_a   1.000
_cell.length_b   1.000
_cell.length_c   1.000
_cell.angle_alpha   90.00
_cell.angle_beta   90.00
_cell.angle_gamma   90.00
#
_symmetry.space_group_name_H-M   'P 1'
#
loop_
_entity.id
_entity.type
_entity.pdbx_description
1 polymer ?
#
loop_
_entity_poly.entity_id
_entity_poly.type
_entity_poly.pdbx_seq_one_letter_code
_entity_poly.pdbx_strand_id
1 'polypeptide(L)'
;MNSLNLRQVSGGDTIKQADFGSELAFELLDEQYVKFREPLGEAAKVILKKDNIAIYQTSVTIVNNTVSFKFDKILPVGSYVLEIIVGDYVFPSNNRVIITVEQTYGDFEPEYLVKVSYEELKADVDDLKSKVTALEERLTVDTALTERVEALERKEDKDTVYDDTPIIKRVETLEDKPDNDTIYDDSNLKAQISELQEKLKSLNTFRRAPTGYTLDRTTIPWTVWFDNGCGMTIPEYGTTASIYGYGQGQNAYSNNFSAYPLPPTIMSVSHGTLTIEKIKTIEGSCNFWASGITIINPIRDRNDYDWTNARFNKASLDYAGDPYYSYKYVRQQYFIRTMYELGIWSGEIVEEFGATKK
;
A
#
# COMPACT_ATOMS: atom_id res chain seq x y z
N MET A 1 -4.19 40.00 -90.77
CA MET A 1 -4.36 40.21 -89.32
C MET A 1 -5.68 40.91 -89.16
N ASN A 2 -6.59 40.21 -88.51
CA ASN A 2 -7.95 40.61 -88.24
C ASN A 2 -7.93 41.68 -87.14
N SER A 3 -8.10 42.95 -87.49
CA SER A 3 -8.08 44.05 -86.53
C SER A 3 -9.49 44.56 -86.30
N LEU A 4 -9.95 44.57 -85.05
CA LEU A 4 -11.18 45.26 -84.67
C LEU A 4 -11.00 46.77 -84.81
N ASN A 5 -12.06 47.47 -85.19
CA ASN A 5 -11.98 48.86 -85.61
C ASN A 5 -12.94 49.75 -84.81
N LEU A 6 -12.61 51.03 -84.74
CA LEU A 6 -13.51 52.08 -84.25
C LEU A 6 -13.85 53.03 -85.38
N ARG A 7 -15.11 53.45 -85.44
CA ARG A 7 -15.52 54.62 -86.22
C ARG A 7 -16.05 55.68 -85.28
N GLN A 8 -15.42 56.84 -85.28
CA GLN A 8 -15.92 57.98 -84.52
C GLN A 8 -17.24 58.46 -85.13
N VAL A 9 -18.24 58.68 -84.27
CA VAL A 9 -19.58 59.16 -84.65
C VAL A 9 -19.99 60.43 -83.93
N SER A 10 -19.28 60.83 -82.87
CA SER A 10 -19.45 62.13 -82.23
C SER A 10 -18.11 62.66 -81.68
N GLY A 11 -17.99 63.98 -81.64
CA GLY A 11 -16.78 64.68 -81.20
C GLY A 11 -15.66 64.74 -82.25
N GLY A 12 -14.52 65.30 -81.86
CA GLY A 12 -13.29 65.35 -82.66
C GLY A 12 -12.17 64.49 -82.09
N ASP A 13 -11.02 64.47 -82.74
CA ASP A 13 -9.80 63.82 -82.24
C ASP A 13 -8.95 64.75 -81.37
N THR A 14 -9.31 66.04 -81.30
CA THR A 14 -8.57 67.06 -80.56
C THR A 14 -9.50 67.75 -79.57
N ILE A 15 -9.12 67.77 -78.30
CA ILE A 15 -9.87 68.40 -77.20
C ILE A 15 -8.99 69.41 -76.45
N LYS A 16 -9.61 70.37 -75.77
CA LYS A 16 -8.90 71.31 -74.90
C LYS A 16 -8.71 70.74 -73.49
N GLN A 17 -7.59 71.06 -72.85
CA GLN A 17 -7.34 70.69 -71.46
C GLN A 17 -8.45 71.25 -70.55
N ALA A 18 -9.01 70.39 -69.68
CA ALA A 18 -10.18 70.68 -68.84
C ALA A 18 -11.52 70.86 -69.60
N ASP A 19 -11.63 70.38 -70.84
CA ASP A 19 -12.92 70.24 -71.52
C ASP A 19 -13.68 68.99 -71.02
N PHE A 20 -14.54 69.21 -70.02
CA PHE A 20 -15.45 68.19 -69.50
C PHE A 20 -16.81 68.15 -70.23
N GLY A 21 -17.03 69.10 -71.15
CA GLY A 21 -18.32 69.26 -71.83
C GLY A 21 -18.45 68.37 -73.05
N SER A 22 -17.34 68.22 -73.79
CA SER A 22 -17.26 67.46 -75.05
C SER A 22 -17.48 65.96 -74.84
N GLU A 23 -18.40 65.40 -75.62
CA GLU A 23 -18.64 63.96 -75.70
C GLU A 23 -17.96 63.39 -76.94
N LEU A 24 -17.18 62.32 -76.74
CA LEU A 24 -16.65 61.52 -77.82
C LEU A 24 -17.45 60.22 -77.91
N ALA A 25 -17.86 59.85 -79.11
CA ALA A 25 -18.60 58.61 -79.35
C ALA A 25 -17.96 57.80 -80.47
N PHE A 26 -17.80 56.50 -80.24
CA PHE A 26 -17.19 55.56 -81.16
C PHE A 26 -18.07 54.33 -81.35
N GLU A 27 -18.37 54.00 -82.60
CA GLU A 27 -18.99 52.74 -83.00
C GLU A 27 -17.95 51.61 -83.02
N LEU A 28 -18.31 50.49 -82.42
CA LEU A 28 -17.52 49.26 -82.41
C LEU A 28 -17.78 48.50 -83.71
N LEU A 29 -16.71 48.27 -84.49
CA LEU A 29 -16.78 47.62 -85.79
C LEU A 29 -15.92 46.36 -85.83
N ASP A 30 -16.37 45.37 -86.59
CA ASP A 30 -15.61 44.16 -86.87
C ASP A 30 -14.42 44.44 -87.80
N GLU A 31 -13.73 43.37 -88.16
CA GLU A 31 -12.54 43.38 -89.00
C GLU A 31 -12.80 43.87 -90.43
N GLN A 32 -14.05 43.80 -90.89
CA GLN A 32 -14.50 44.25 -92.22
C GLN A 32 -15.11 45.66 -92.17
N TYR A 33 -14.97 46.38 -91.05
CA TYR A 33 -15.55 47.70 -90.80
C TYR A 33 -17.09 47.70 -90.80
N VAL A 34 -17.69 46.54 -90.49
CA VAL A 34 -19.14 46.37 -90.39
C VAL A 34 -19.58 46.39 -88.93
N LYS A 35 -20.77 46.93 -88.68
CA LYS A 35 -21.36 46.91 -87.32
C LYS A 35 -21.71 45.49 -86.93
N PHE A 36 -21.41 45.14 -85.68
CA PHE A 36 -21.90 43.90 -85.10
C PHE A 36 -23.43 43.85 -85.12
N ARG A 37 -23.97 42.70 -85.56
CA ARG A 37 -25.43 42.47 -85.62
C ARG A 37 -26.06 42.40 -84.23
N GLU A 38 -25.33 41.83 -83.28
CA GLU A 38 -25.74 41.71 -81.88
C GLU A 38 -24.95 42.68 -80.99
N PRO A 39 -25.48 43.08 -79.81
CA PRO A 39 -24.74 43.87 -78.83
C PRO A 39 -23.53 43.11 -78.29
N LEU A 40 -22.34 43.75 -78.29
CA LEU A 40 -21.10 43.13 -77.79
C LEU A 40 -20.97 43.07 -76.26
N GLY A 41 -21.86 43.72 -75.52
CA GLY A 41 -21.87 43.78 -74.06
C GLY A 41 -22.65 44.97 -73.54
N GLU A 42 -22.83 45.04 -72.22
CA GLU A 42 -23.56 46.14 -71.58
C GLU A 42 -22.64 47.32 -71.20
N ALA A 43 -21.34 47.08 -71.01
CA ALA A 43 -20.39 48.11 -70.61
C ALA A 43 -19.02 47.94 -71.29
N ALA A 44 -18.34 49.07 -71.48
CA ALA A 44 -17.00 49.16 -72.02
C ALA A 44 -16.09 49.90 -71.04
N LYS A 45 -14.82 49.51 -70.99
CA LYS A 45 -13.75 50.24 -70.32
C LYS A 45 -12.97 51.05 -71.35
N VAL A 46 -13.03 52.36 -71.24
CA VAL A 46 -12.31 53.31 -72.07
C VAL A 46 -11.00 53.65 -71.38
N ILE A 47 -9.89 53.60 -72.11
CA ILE A 47 -8.54 53.88 -71.61
C ILE A 47 -7.85 54.83 -72.57
N LEU A 48 -7.21 55.87 -72.03
CA LEU A 48 -6.24 56.68 -72.77
C LEU A 48 -4.83 56.42 -72.25
N LYS A 49 -3.95 56.00 -73.14
CA LYS A 49 -2.54 55.74 -72.82
C LYS A 49 -1.62 56.78 -73.41
N LYS A 50 -0.66 57.24 -72.62
CA LYS A 50 0.49 58.04 -73.06
C LYS A 50 1.76 57.29 -72.65
N ASP A 51 2.68 57.09 -73.58
CA ASP A 51 3.92 56.32 -73.35
C ASP A 51 3.68 54.93 -72.72
N ASN A 52 2.64 54.22 -73.20
CA ASN A 52 2.13 52.93 -72.68
C ASN A 52 1.58 52.93 -71.24
N ILE A 53 1.52 54.07 -70.56
CA ILE A 53 0.92 54.21 -69.23
C ILE A 53 -0.53 54.67 -69.39
N ALA A 54 -1.46 53.98 -68.73
CA ALA A 54 -2.85 54.42 -68.65
C ALA A 54 -2.94 55.70 -67.81
N ILE A 55 -3.26 56.82 -68.45
CA ILE A 55 -3.39 58.13 -67.79
C ILE A 55 -4.85 58.41 -67.42
N TYR A 56 -5.78 57.87 -68.22
CA TYR A 56 -7.21 57.99 -67.98
C TYR A 56 -7.89 56.65 -68.20
N GLN A 57 -8.89 56.38 -67.37
CA GLN A 57 -9.72 55.21 -67.48
C GLN A 57 -11.12 55.53 -66.97
N THR A 58 -12.14 55.10 -67.72
CA THR A 58 -13.54 55.16 -67.28
C THR A 58 -14.30 53.93 -67.76
N SER A 59 -15.46 53.68 -67.17
CA SER A 59 -16.38 52.63 -67.59
C SER A 59 -17.70 53.26 -68.01
N VAL A 60 -18.18 52.88 -69.19
CA VAL A 60 -19.39 53.46 -69.80
C VAL A 60 -20.29 52.37 -70.35
N THR A 61 -21.59 52.63 -70.36
CA THR A 61 -22.59 51.73 -70.94
C THR A 61 -22.51 51.75 -72.46
N ILE A 62 -22.65 50.59 -73.09
CA ILE A 62 -22.70 50.46 -74.55
C ILE A 62 -24.15 50.58 -75.00
N VAL A 63 -24.42 51.50 -75.94
CA VAL A 63 -25.76 51.67 -76.53
C VAL A 63 -25.65 51.54 -78.04
N ASN A 64 -26.39 50.60 -78.63
CA ASN A 64 -26.36 50.33 -80.09
C ASN A 64 -24.94 50.12 -80.66
N ASN A 65 -24.11 49.31 -79.96
CA ASN A 65 -22.70 49.08 -80.29
C ASN A 65 -21.86 50.37 -80.41
N THR A 66 -22.27 51.41 -79.68
CA THR A 66 -21.59 52.70 -79.61
C THR A 66 -21.20 52.97 -78.15
N VAL A 67 -19.96 53.39 -77.96
CA VAL A 67 -19.41 53.83 -76.68
C VAL A 67 -19.32 55.35 -76.73
N SER A 68 -20.03 56.02 -75.81
CA SER A 68 -19.97 57.47 -75.66
C SER A 68 -19.44 57.81 -74.27
N PHE A 69 -18.49 58.74 -74.20
CA PHE A 69 -17.89 59.15 -72.93
C PHE A 69 -17.48 60.63 -72.95
N LYS A 70 -17.43 61.21 -71.76
CA LYS A 70 -16.87 62.53 -71.49
C LYS A 70 -15.65 62.37 -70.60
N PHE A 71 -14.78 63.37 -70.60
CA PHE A 71 -13.70 63.44 -69.63
C PHE A 71 -14.26 63.99 -68.31
N ASP A 72 -13.93 63.33 -67.21
CA ASP A 72 -14.22 63.79 -65.84
C ASP A 72 -12.95 64.24 -65.10
N LYS A 73 -11.79 64.15 -65.78
CA LYS A 73 -10.47 64.48 -65.26
C LYS A 73 -9.71 65.36 -66.24
N ILE A 74 -8.94 66.29 -65.69
CA ILE A 74 -8.03 67.13 -66.47
C ILE A 74 -6.91 66.24 -66.97
N LEU A 75 -6.77 66.14 -68.30
CA LEU A 75 -5.68 65.40 -68.92
C LEU A 75 -4.48 66.32 -69.17
N PRO A 76 -3.24 65.86 -68.95
CA PRO A 76 -2.05 66.57 -69.40
C PRO A 76 -2.08 66.84 -70.92
N VAL A 77 -1.37 67.88 -71.36
CA VAL A 77 -1.23 68.16 -72.80
C VAL A 77 -0.45 67.02 -73.48
N GLY A 78 -0.90 66.57 -74.64
CA GLY A 78 -0.24 65.54 -75.43
C GLY A 78 -1.19 64.63 -76.19
N SER A 79 -0.62 63.64 -76.87
CA SER A 79 -1.36 62.66 -77.66
C SER A 79 -1.52 61.35 -76.90
N TYR A 80 -2.72 60.79 -76.96
CA TYR A 80 -3.12 59.59 -76.23
C TYR A 80 -3.66 58.53 -77.18
N VAL A 81 -3.22 57.29 -77.04
CA VAL A 81 -3.82 56.15 -77.72
C VAL A 81 -5.11 55.77 -77.01
N LEU A 82 -6.21 55.71 -77.76
CA LEU A 82 -7.49 55.23 -77.27
C LEU A 82 -7.57 53.71 -77.36
N GLU A 83 -7.91 53.08 -76.25
CA GLU A 83 -8.34 51.68 -76.19
C GLU A 83 -9.72 51.58 -75.55
N ILE A 84 -10.62 50.85 -76.21
CA ILE A 84 -11.93 50.50 -75.68
C ILE A 84 -11.97 48.99 -75.49
N ILE A 85 -12.17 48.55 -74.26
CA ILE A 85 -12.21 47.13 -73.89
C ILE A 85 -13.66 46.74 -73.59
N VAL A 86 -14.16 45.72 -74.28
CA VAL A 86 -15.50 45.15 -74.07
C VAL A 86 -15.36 43.65 -73.90
N GLY A 87 -15.53 43.15 -72.67
CA GLY A 87 -15.18 41.75 -72.36
C GLY A 87 -13.73 41.46 -72.73
N ASP A 88 -13.51 40.46 -73.60
CA ASP A 88 -12.19 40.07 -74.09
C ASP A 88 -11.74 40.82 -75.35
N TYR A 89 -12.56 41.74 -75.87
CA TYR A 89 -12.28 42.48 -77.09
C TYR A 89 -11.61 43.83 -76.80
N VAL A 90 -10.60 44.21 -77.59
CA VAL A 90 -9.89 45.50 -77.51
C VAL A 90 -9.95 46.23 -78.85
N PHE A 91 -10.47 47.46 -78.81
CA PHE A 91 -10.71 48.31 -79.98
C PHE A 91 -9.93 49.64 -79.91
N PRO A 92 -9.35 50.13 -81.03
CA PRO A 92 -9.01 49.33 -82.20
C PRO A 92 -7.80 48.44 -81.86
N SER A 93 -7.67 47.28 -82.48
CA SER A 93 -6.55 46.36 -82.17
C SER A 93 -5.20 46.80 -82.74
N ASN A 94 -5.07 48.04 -83.23
CA ASN A 94 -3.90 48.55 -83.95
C ASN A 94 -3.38 49.92 -83.47
N ASN A 95 -3.83 50.41 -82.31
CA ASN A 95 -3.41 51.68 -81.68
C ASN A 95 -3.54 52.93 -82.57
N ARG A 96 -4.35 52.88 -83.64
CA ARG A 96 -4.43 53.97 -84.64
C ARG A 96 -5.36 55.10 -84.25
N VAL A 97 -6.20 54.94 -83.23
CA VAL A 97 -7.09 56.01 -82.78
C VAL A 97 -6.37 56.80 -81.69
N ILE A 98 -6.07 58.05 -82.00
CA ILE A 98 -5.34 58.97 -81.13
C ILE A 98 -6.27 60.13 -80.78
N ILE A 99 -6.30 60.48 -79.50
CA ILE A 99 -6.95 61.70 -79.01
C ILE A 99 -5.86 62.66 -78.55
N THR A 100 -5.85 63.87 -79.09
CA THR A 100 -4.89 64.92 -78.78
C THR A 100 -5.52 65.91 -77.80
N VAL A 101 -4.83 66.14 -76.69
CA VAL A 101 -5.21 67.16 -75.71
C VAL A 101 -4.31 68.36 -75.93
N GLU A 102 -4.90 69.48 -76.35
CA GLU A 102 -4.21 70.75 -76.51
C GLU A 102 -4.40 71.64 -75.29
N GLN A 103 -3.39 72.47 -75.01
CA GLN A 103 -3.49 73.49 -73.98
C GLN A 103 -4.61 74.49 -74.33
N THR A 104 -5.41 74.83 -73.32
CA THR A 104 -6.38 75.93 -73.39
C THR A 104 -5.62 77.26 -73.30
N TYR A 105 -5.92 78.23 -74.16
CA TYR A 105 -5.28 79.55 -74.11
C TYR A 105 -5.83 80.33 -72.91
N GLY A 106 -5.08 80.33 -71.81
CA GLY A 106 -5.41 81.02 -70.54
C GLY A 106 -4.74 80.31 -69.36
N ASP A 107 -4.04 81.06 -68.52
CA ASP A 107 -3.17 80.57 -67.44
C ASP A 107 -3.86 79.52 -66.55
N PHE A 108 -3.32 78.29 -66.55
CA PHE A 108 -3.77 77.20 -65.71
C PHE A 108 -2.98 77.25 -64.40
N GLU A 109 -3.60 77.71 -63.31
CA GLU A 109 -3.01 77.74 -61.97
C GLU A 109 -2.98 76.34 -61.35
N PRO A 110 -1.80 75.71 -61.13
CA PRO A 110 -1.69 74.33 -60.66
C PRO A 110 -2.04 74.16 -59.16
N GLU A 111 -2.40 75.22 -58.45
CA GLU A 111 -2.61 75.21 -56.98
C GLU A 111 -3.77 74.32 -56.51
N TYR A 112 -4.77 74.05 -57.37
CA TYR A 112 -5.93 73.24 -56.98
C TYR A 112 -5.66 71.72 -56.99
N LEU A 113 -4.71 71.25 -57.82
CA LEU A 113 -4.30 69.83 -57.88
C LEU A 113 -3.37 69.43 -56.72
N VAL A 114 -2.65 70.40 -56.14
CA VAL A 114 -1.74 70.16 -55.01
C VAL A 114 -2.50 70.03 -53.69
N LYS A 115 -3.60 70.77 -53.48
CA LYS A 115 -4.37 70.71 -52.22
C LYS A 115 -5.09 69.39 -52.01
N VAL A 116 -5.73 68.86 -53.07
CA VAL A 116 -6.46 67.57 -52.98
C VAL A 116 -5.49 66.42 -52.70
N SER A 117 -4.33 66.39 -53.37
CA SER A 117 -3.32 65.36 -53.10
C SER A 117 -2.68 65.50 -51.72
N TYR A 118 -2.51 66.72 -51.20
CA TYR A 118 -2.00 66.97 -49.86
C TYR A 118 -2.94 66.47 -48.76
N GLU A 119 -4.26 66.68 -48.89
CA GLU A 119 -5.23 66.21 -47.89
C GLU A 119 -5.34 64.69 -47.83
N GLU A 120 -5.34 64.01 -48.99
CA GLU A 120 -5.31 62.54 -49.07
C GLU A 120 -4.01 61.98 -48.47
N LEU A 121 -2.85 62.54 -48.85
CA LEU A 121 -1.55 62.16 -48.29
C LEU A 121 -1.49 62.38 -46.77
N LYS A 122 -2.09 63.46 -46.27
CA LYS A 122 -2.15 63.74 -44.83
C LYS A 122 -2.99 62.70 -44.09
N ALA A 123 -4.13 62.30 -44.65
CA ALA A 123 -4.97 61.26 -44.07
C ALA A 123 -4.23 59.91 -44.00
N ASP A 124 -3.54 59.53 -45.06
CA ASP A 124 -2.71 58.31 -45.10
C ASP A 124 -1.55 58.38 -44.09
N VAL A 125 -0.91 59.55 -43.95
CA VAL A 125 0.15 59.75 -42.95
C VAL A 125 -0.38 59.62 -41.53
N ASP A 126 -1.59 60.11 -41.25
CA ASP A 126 -2.18 60.02 -39.92
C ASP A 126 -2.67 58.59 -39.59
N ASP A 127 -3.17 57.83 -40.58
CA ASP A 127 -3.42 56.38 -40.45
C ASP A 127 -2.13 55.60 -40.21
N LEU A 128 -1.06 55.89 -40.96
CA LEU A 128 0.25 55.27 -40.78
C LEU A 128 0.82 55.55 -39.40
N LYS A 129 0.75 56.80 -38.90
CA LYS A 129 1.18 57.12 -37.53
C LYS A 129 0.40 56.31 -36.51
N SER A 130 -0.92 56.21 -36.66
CA SER A 130 -1.77 55.42 -35.75
C SER A 130 -1.38 53.94 -35.73
N LYS A 131 -1.08 53.36 -36.90
CA LYS A 131 -0.57 51.99 -37.03
C LYS A 131 0.82 51.82 -36.41
N VAL A 132 1.72 52.80 -36.58
CA VAL A 132 3.04 52.79 -35.97
C VAL A 132 2.93 52.81 -34.44
N THR A 133 2.10 53.68 -33.87
CA THR A 133 1.88 53.71 -32.42
C THR A 133 1.33 52.38 -31.89
N ALA A 134 0.37 51.77 -32.58
CA ALA A 134 -0.16 50.45 -32.18
C ALA A 134 0.90 49.33 -32.27
N LEU A 135 1.82 49.40 -33.23
CA LEU A 135 2.94 48.47 -33.34
C LEU A 135 3.98 48.69 -32.25
N GLU A 136 4.29 49.95 -31.90
CA GLU A 136 5.18 50.30 -30.79
C GLU A 136 4.61 49.78 -29.47
N GLU A 137 3.31 49.95 -29.20
CA GLU A 137 2.65 49.39 -28.02
C GLU A 137 2.74 47.86 -28.00
N ARG A 138 2.47 47.17 -29.12
CA ARG A 138 2.63 45.71 -29.20
C ARG A 138 4.08 45.27 -28.94
N LEU A 139 5.06 45.99 -29.46
CA LEU A 139 6.47 45.69 -29.25
C LEU A 139 6.85 45.80 -27.76
N THR A 140 6.29 46.78 -27.03
CA THR A 140 6.51 46.88 -25.57
C THR A 140 5.94 45.68 -24.82
N VAL A 141 4.77 45.18 -25.24
CA VAL A 141 4.14 43.99 -24.64
C VAL A 141 4.98 42.74 -24.91
N ASP A 142 5.47 42.55 -26.15
CA ASP A 142 6.31 41.41 -26.50
C ASP A 142 7.64 41.43 -25.73
N THR A 143 8.22 42.60 -25.52
CA THR A 143 9.44 42.76 -24.70
C THR A 143 9.17 42.37 -23.24
N ALA A 144 8.08 42.88 -22.65
CA ALA A 144 7.70 42.54 -21.28
C ALA A 144 7.35 41.04 -21.10
N LEU A 145 6.75 40.41 -22.11
CA LEU A 145 6.50 38.98 -22.11
C LEU A 145 7.80 38.19 -22.21
N THR A 146 8.73 38.61 -23.06
CA THR A 146 10.06 37.99 -23.19
C THR A 146 10.81 38.05 -21.87
N GLU A 147 10.88 39.22 -21.22
CA GLU A 147 11.50 39.38 -19.91
C GLU A 147 10.85 38.50 -18.83
N ARG A 148 9.51 38.36 -18.86
CA ARG A 148 8.79 37.47 -17.94
C ARG A 148 9.09 36.00 -18.20
N VAL A 149 9.18 35.58 -19.46
CA VAL A 149 9.52 34.19 -19.83
C VAL A 149 10.95 33.89 -19.43
N GLU A 150 11.91 34.75 -19.74
CA GLU A 150 13.31 34.58 -19.30
C GLU A 150 13.43 34.54 -17.77
N ALA A 151 12.64 35.34 -17.05
CA ALA A 151 12.60 35.30 -15.59
C ALA A 151 11.97 34.02 -15.05
N LEU A 152 11.04 33.39 -15.77
CA LEU A 152 10.45 32.09 -15.43
C LEU A 152 11.41 30.94 -15.77
N GLU A 153 12.14 31.01 -16.89
CA GLU A 153 13.14 30.01 -17.29
C GLU A 153 14.38 30.07 -16.39
N ARG A 154 14.75 31.26 -15.88
CA ARG A 154 15.82 31.44 -14.90
C ARG A 154 15.40 31.23 -13.46
N LYS A 155 14.09 31.11 -13.17
CA LYS A 155 13.69 30.66 -11.84
C LYS A 155 14.23 29.24 -11.69
N GLU A 156 15.11 29.07 -10.72
CA GLU A 156 15.47 27.73 -10.25
C GLU A 156 14.18 26.97 -10.00
N ASP A 157 14.07 25.80 -10.63
CA ASP A 157 13.02 24.87 -10.30
C ASP A 157 13.18 24.53 -8.81
N LYS A 158 12.26 25.01 -7.98
CA LYS A 158 12.12 24.54 -6.60
C LYS A 158 11.38 23.21 -6.61
N ASP A 159 11.71 22.33 -7.55
CA ASP A 159 11.93 20.93 -7.20
C ASP A 159 12.97 20.95 -6.08
N THR A 160 12.48 21.04 -4.85
CA THR A 160 13.10 20.35 -3.74
C THR A 160 13.24 18.92 -4.22
N VAL A 161 14.38 18.60 -4.83
CA VAL A 161 14.86 17.23 -5.00
C VAL A 161 14.60 16.60 -3.64
N TYR A 162 13.66 15.68 -3.60
CA TYR A 162 13.25 15.04 -2.37
C TYR A 162 14.48 14.32 -1.82
N ASP A 163 15.12 14.95 -0.84
CA ASP A 163 16.27 14.38 -0.15
C ASP A 163 15.73 13.42 0.90
N ASP A 164 15.74 12.13 0.57
CA ASP A 164 15.38 11.07 1.49
C ASP A 164 16.52 10.72 2.45
N THR A 165 17.70 11.34 2.33
CA THR A 165 18.84 11.12 3.25
C THR A 165 18.46 11.24 4.74
N PRO A 166 17.61 12.20 5.18
CA PRO A 166 17.17 12.26 6.57
C PRO A 166 16.26 11.09 6.98
N ILE A 167 15.49 10.54 6.03
CA ILE A 167 14.61 9.39 6.25
C ILE A 167 15.44 8.11 6.24
N ILE A 168 16.32 7.92 5.26
CA ILE A 168 17.28 6.80 5.18
C ILE A 168 18.09 6.73 6.48
N LYS A 169 18.72 7.84 6.92
CA LYS A 169 19.47 7.87 8.19
C LYS A 169 18.61 7.50 9.40
N ARG A 170 17.34 7.90 9.43
CA ARG A 170 16.43 7.53 10.52
C ARG A 170 16.06 6.04 10.46
N VAL A 171 15.87 5.48 9.28
CA VAL A 171 15.61 4.05 9.09
C VAL A 171 16.83 3.23 9.46
N GLU A 172 18.02 3.57 8.97
CA GLU A 172 19.28 2.93 9.37
C GLU A 172 19.48 3.01 10.89
N THR A 173 19.24 4.17 11.52
CA THR A 173 19.33 4.32 12.99
C THR A 173 18.30 3.44 13.73
N LEU A 174 17.15 3.13 13.13
CA LEU A 174 16.13 2.27 13.72
C LEU A 174 16.41 0.78 13.48
N GLU A 175 17.01 0.42 12.34
CA GLU A 175 17.45 -0.93 12.01
C GLU A 175 18.72 -1.33 12.79
N ASP A 176 19.64 -0.39 12.99
CA ASP A 176 20.86 -0.56 13.79
C ASP A 176 20.60 -0.47 15.29
N LYS A 177 19.42 0.01 15.71
CA LYS A 177 19.03 -0.11 17.11
C LYS A 177 18.93 -1.59 17.42
N PRO A 178 19.69 -2.10 18.42
CA PRO A 178 19.49 -3.46 18.88
C PRO A 178 18.02 -3.59 19.27
N ASP A 179 17.34 -4.58 18.71
CA ASP A 179 15.99 -4.95 19.09
C ASP A 179 15.99 -5.29 20.58
N ASN A 180 15.60 -4.30 21.39
CA ASN A 180 15.60 -4.42 22.84
C ASN A 180 14.37 -5.20 23.33
N ASP A 181 13.56 -5.77 22.42
CA ASP A 181 12.33 -6.51 22.71
C ASP A 181 12.42 -8.03 22.47
N THR A 182 13.57 -8.61 22.08
CA THR A 182 13.58 -10.05 21.73
C THR A 182 14.78 -10.89 22.18
N ILE A 183 15.28 -10.70 23.40
CA ILE A 183 15.91 -11.80 24.15
C ILE A 183 15.45 -11.73 25.61
N TYR A 184 14.25 -12.24 25.89
CA TYR A 184 13.85 -12.55 27.27
C TYR A 184 14.71 -13.72 27.78
N ASP A 185 15.75 -13.39 28.55
CA ASP A 185 16.60 -14.37 29.22
C ASP A 185 15.99 -14.79 30.56
N ASP A 186 15.28 -15.92 30.55
CA ASP A 186 14.69 -16.53 31.75
C ASP A 186 15.66 -17.43 32.51
N SER A 187 16.95 -17.46 32.15
CA SER A 187 17.95 -18.34 32.77
C SER A 187 18.04 -18.12 34.28
N ASN A 188 17.91 -16.88 34.76
CA ASN A 188 17.92 -16.58 36.18
C ASN A 188 16.67 -17.15 36.90
N LEU A 189 15.49 -17.01 36.29
CA LEU A 189 14.25 -17.56 36.83
C LEU A 189 14.27 -19.09 36.85
N LYS A 190 14.76 -19.71 35.78
CA LYS A 190 14.95 -21.17 35.71
C LYS A 190 15.94 -21.65 36.76
N ALA A 191 17.05 -20.94 36.96
CA ALA A 191 18.03 -21.27 37.99
C ALA A 191 17.41 -21.18 39.39
N GLN A 192 16.68 -20.12 39.69
CA GLN A 192 15.98 -19.97 40.97
C GLN A 192 14.92 -21.05 41.19
N ILE A 193 14.14 -21.39 40.17
CA ILE A 193 13.13 -22.47 40.25
C ILE A 193 13.82 -23.81 40.52
N SER A 194 14.92 -24.11 39.82
CA SER A 194 15.70 -25.34 40.03
C SER A 194 16.27 -25.39 41.45
N GLU A 195 16.84 -24.29 41.94
CA GLU A 195 17.37 -24.20 43.31
C GLU A 195 16.25 -24.37 44.37
N LEU A 196 15.09 -23.76 44.16
CA LEU A 196 13.93 -23.93 45.04
C LEU A 196 13.39 -25.36 45.02
N GLN A 197 13.39 -26.03 43.88
CA GLN A 197 13.01 -27.43 43.76
C GLN A 197 13.96 -28.33 44.55
N GLU A 198 15.27 -28.11 44.44
CA GLU A 198 16.27 -28.85 45.23
C GLU A 198 16.18 -28.54 46.73
N LYS A 199 15.92 -27.28 47.11
CA LYS A 199 15.64 -26.91 48.52
C LYS A 199 14.35 -27.55 49.05
N LEU A 200 13.29 -27.63 48.25
CA LEU A 200 12.04 -28.28 48.66
C LEU A 200 12.25 -29.80 48.84
N LYS A 201 13.03 -30.40 47.95
CA LYS A 201 13.45 -31.80 48.06
C LYS A 201 14.26 -32.03 49.34
N SER A 202 15.18 -31.13 49.68
CA SER A 202 16.02 -31.24 50.88
C SER A 202 15.28 -30.95 52.19
N LEU A 203 14.28 -30.05 52.20
CA LEU A 203 13.43 -29.80 53.38
C LEU A 203 12.58 -31.03 53.79
N ASN A 204 12.29 -31.93 52.84
CA ASN A 204 11.58 -33.19 53.09
C ASN A 204 12.48 -34.35 53.57
N THR A 205 13.78 -34.13 53.83
CA THR A 205 14.75 -35.24 53.98
C THR A 205 14.93 -35.81 55.38
N PHE A 206 14.43 -35.16 56.44
CA PHE A 206 14.55 -35.72 57.80
C PHE A 206 13.22 -36.22 58.35
N ARG A 207 12.57 -37.11 57.58
CA ARG A 207 11.39 -37.84 58.06
C ARG A 207 11.84 -39.11 58.80
N ARG A 208 11.28 -39.31 59.99
CA ARG A 208 11.55 -40.44 60.89
C ARG A 208 10.38 -41.43 60.90
N ALA A 209 10.57 -42.58 61.55
CA ALA A 209 9.47 -43.48 61.85
C ALA A 209 8.32 -42.75 62.58
N PRO A 210 7.05 -43.12 62.33
CA PRO A 210 5.91 -42.41 62.89
C PRO A 210 5.76 -42.67 64.40
N THR A 211 5.37 -41.66 65.18
CA THR A 211 5.06 -41.80 66.62
C THR A 211 3.57 -41.79 66.92
N GLY A 212 2.74 -41.57 65.90
CA GLY A 212 1.29 -41.53 66.03
C GLY A 212 0.58 -41.60 64.69
N TYR A 213 -0.75 -41.77 64.75
CA TYR A 213 -1.60 -41.75 63.57
C TYR A 213 -2.97 -41.13 63.86
N THR A 214 -3.66 -40.71 62.81
CA THR A 214 -5.07 -40.32 62.78
C THR A 214 -5.80 -41.09 61.69
N LEU A 215 -7.11 -41.21 61.82
CA LEU A 215 -7.97 -41.88 60.82
C LEU A 215 -8.83 -40.83 60.10
N ASP A 216 -8.57 -40.63 58.82
CA ASP A 216 -9.38 -39.83 57.92
C ASP A 216 -10.45 -40.70 57.26
N ARG A 217 -11.70 -40.35 57.57
CA ARG A 217 -12.89 -41.08 57.13
C ARG A 217 -13.62 -40.38 55.97
N THR A 218 -13.07 -39.27 55.47
CA THR A 218 -13.63 -38.50 54.35
C THR A 218 -13.29 -39.11 52.99
N THR A 219 -12.28 -39.98 52.93
CA THR A 219 -11.84 -40.69 51.71
C THR A 219 -12.44 -42.10 51.64
N ILE A 220 -12.52 -42.68 50.44
CA ILE A 220 -12.84 -44.12 50.24
C ILE A 220 -11.75 -44.72 49.35
N PRO A 221 -10.93 -45.68 49.85
CA PRO A 221 -10.93 -46.22 51.22
C PRO A 221 -10.56 -45.16 52.27
N TRP A 222 -10.86 -45.43 53.55
CA TRP A 222 -10.37 -44.59 54.65
C TRP A 222 -8.84 -44.53 54.64
N THR A 223 -8.29 -43.38 55.04
CA THR A 223 -6.85 -43.12 55.03
C THR A 223 -6.33 -43.01 56.47
N VAL A 224 -5.25 -43.72 56.77
CA VAL A 224 -4.52 -43.57 58.04
C VAL A 224 -3.39 -42.60 57.81
N TRP A 225 -3.43 -41.43 58.46
CA TRP A 225 -2.38 -40.43 58.37
C TRP A 225 -1.44 -40.54 59.55
N PHE A 226 -0.16 -40.71 59.27
CA PHE A 226 0.90 -40.76 60.28
C PHE A 226 1.51 -39.37 60.48
N ASP A 227 2.01 -39.12 61.68
CA ASP A 227 2.67 -37.86 62.06
C ASP A 227 4.04 -37.63 61.38
N ASN A 228 4.56 -38.63 60.67
CA ASN A 228 5.75 -38.50 59.82
C ASN A 228 5.43 -38.06 58.37
N GLY A 229 4.17 -37.68 58.09
CA GLY A 229 3.73 -37.23 56.78
C GLY A 229 3.47 -38.35 55.77
N CYS A 230 3.55 -39.61 56.18
CA CYS A 230 3.06 -40.74 55.40
C CYS A 230 1.54 -40.90 55.58
N GLY A 231 0.86 -41.33 54.52
CA GLY A 231 -0.50 -41.87 54.60
C GLY A 231 -0.51 -43.36 54.30
N MET A 232 -1.52 -44.10 54.74
CA MET A 232 -1.75 -45.49 54.35
C MET A 232 -3.20 -45.69 53.96
N THR A 233 -3.41 -46.22 52.76
CA THR A 233 -4.72 -46.68 52.28
C THR A 233 -4.77 -48.19 52.22
N ILE A 234 -5.96 -48.75 52.42
CA ILE A 234 -6.18 -50.20 52.37
C ILE A 234 -7.42 -50.51 51.52
N PRO A 235 -7.30 -50.47 50.17
CA PRO A 235 -8.42 -50.57 49.23
C PRO A 235 -9.32 -51.78 49.47
N GLU A 236 -8.75 -52.96 49.76
CA GLU A 236 -9.49 -54.20 49.96
C GLU A 236 -10.48 -54.16 51.14
N TYR A 237 -10.26 -53.25 52.09
CA TYR A 237 -11.12 -53.12 53.27
C TYR A 237 -11.94 -51.84 53.28
N GLY A 238 -11.81 -50.96 52.29
CA GLY A 238 -12.68 -49.78 52.09
C GLY A 238 -12.86 -48.94 53.36
N THR A 239 -13.95 -49.18 54.08
CA THR A 239 -14.36 -48.48 55.30
C THR A 239 -14.56 -49.43 56.50
N THR A 240 -14.00 -50.64 56.45
CA THR A 240 -14.19 -51.71 57.46
C THR A 240 -13.57 -51.31 58.80
N ALA A 241 -14.40 -50.85 59.73
CA ALA A 241 -13.98 -50.24 60.99
C ALA A 241 -12.96 -51.05 61.81
N SER A 242 -13.12 -52.37 61.90
CA SER A 242 -12.22 -53.25 62.66
C SER A 242 -10.80 -53.32 62.09
N ILE A 243 -10.61 -53.09 60.80
CA ILE A 243 -9.27 -53.07 60.17
C ILE A 243 -8.52 -51.80 60.52
N TYR A 244 -9.24 -50.68 60.60
CA TYR A 244 -8.72 -49.36 60.95
C TYR A 244 -8.67 -49.09 62.46
N GLY A 245 -9.32 -49.92 63.27
CA GLY A 245 -9.41 -49.77 64.73
C GLY A 245 -10.46 -48.77 65.19
N TYR A 246 -11.33 -48.33 64.28
CA TYR A 246 -12.38 -47.38 64.59
C TYR A 246 -13.41 -47.98 65.56
N GLY A 247 -13.62 -47.31 66.69
CA GLY A 247 -14.53 -47.77 67.75
C GLY A 247 -14.01 -48.98 68.54
N GLN A 248 -12.72 -49.31 68.44
CA GLN A 248 -12.10 -50.42 69.17
C GLN A 248 -11.10 -49.88 70.21
N GLY A 249 -11.09 -50.44 71.42
CA GLY A 249 -10.05 -50.13 72.43
C GLY A 249 -8.77 -50.90 72.11
N GLN A 250 -7.72 -50.21 71.63
CA GLN A 250 -6.55 -50.86 71.06
C GLN A 250 -5.25 -50.38 71.70
N ASN A 251 -4.33 -51.32 71.95
CA ASN A 251 -3.03 -51.05 72.55
C ASN A 251 -1.97 -50.85 71.47
N ALA A 252 -1.56 -49.60 71.25
CA ALA A 252 -0.48 -49.21 70.32
C ALA A 252 0.94 -49.40 70.90
N TYR A 253 1.04 -50.05 72.06
CA TYR A 253 2.28 -50.39 72.79
C TYR A 253 2.31 -51.89 73.12
N SER A 254 1.62 -52.71 72.32
CA SER A 254 1.54 -54.15 72.53
C SER A 254 2.86 -54.81 72.18
N ASN A 255 3.32 -55.73 73.03
CA ASN A 255 4.47 -56.57 72.70
C ASN A 255 4.05 -57.91 72.04
N ASN A 256 2.76 -58.06 71.72
CA ASN A 256 2.18 -59.17 70.97
C ASN A 256 1.71 -58.68 69.61
N PHE A 257 1.97 -59.45 68.56
CA PHE A 257 1.50 -59.14 67.22
C PHE A 257 -0.02 -59.29 67.13
N SER A 258 -0.71 -58.26 66.63
CA SER A 258 -2.13 -58.36 66.30
C SER A 258 -2.36 -58.41 64.79
N ALA A 259 -3.18 -59.35 64.35
CA ALA A 259 -3.57 -59.48 62.94
C ALA A 259 -4.48 -58.32 62.48
N TYR A 260 -5.21 -57.70 63.40
CA TYR A 260 -6.04 -56.52 63.21
C TYR A 260 -6.31 -55.86 64.58
N PRO A 261 -6.55 -54.54 64.65
CA PRO A 261 -6.47 -53.57 63.56
C PRO A 261 -5.03 -53.29 63.14
N LEU A 262 -4.81 -52.84 61.91
CA LEU A 262 -3.45 -52.68 61.39
C LEU A 262 -2.69 -51.50 62.03
N PRO A 263 -3.30 -50.29 62.20
CA PRO A 263 -2.57 -49.13 62.68
C PRO A 263 -1.93 -49.29 64.08
N PRO A 264 -2.61 -49.85 65.10
CA PRO A 264 -1.98 -50.12 66.39
C PRO A 264 -0.81 -51.11 66.34
N THR A 265 -0.86 -52.11 65.44
CA THR A 265 0.25 -53.03 65.22
C THR A 265 1.46 -52.29 64.64
N ILE A 266 1.25 -51.39 63.66
CA ILE A 266 2.32 -50.53 63.11
C ILE A 266 2.95 -49.69 64.22
N MET A 267 2.12 -49.06 65.06
CA MET A 267 2.62 -48.26 66.18
C MET A 267 3.41 -49.10 67.18
N SER A 268 2.97 -50.32 67.47
CA SER A 268 3.69 -51.20 68.40
C SER A 268 5.10 -51.55 67.91
N VAL A 269 5.28 -51.69 66.59
CA VAL A 269 6.61 -51.86 65.95
C VAL A 269 7.39 -50.56 65.99
N SER A 270 6.77 -49.44 65.62
CA SER A 270 7.44 -48.13 65.61
C SER A 270 7.93 -47.69 66.99
N HIS A 271 7.13 -47.98 68.04
CA HIS A 271 7.49 -47.75 69.43
C HIS A 271 8.51 -48.77 69.99
N GLY A 272 8.88 -49.80 69.22
CA GLY A 272 9.81 -50.85 69.65
C GLY A 272 9.23 -51.85 70.68
N THR A 273 7.94 -51.74 71.03
CA THR A 273 7.30 -52.68 71.97
C THR A 273 7.10 -54.07 71.37
N LEU A 274 6.81 -54.14 70.07
CA LEU A 274 6.79 -55.36 69.28
C LEU A 274 8.11 -55.48 68.51
N THR A 275 9.01 -56.33 69.01
CA THR A 275 10.38 -56.44 68.49
C THR A 275 10.49 -57.33 67.25
N ILE A 276 11.57 -57.18 66.50
CA ILE A 276 11.89 -58.00 65.31
C ILE A 276 12.01 -59.48 65.71
N GLU A 277 12.64 -59.79 66.83
CA GLU A 277 12.82 -61.16 67.33
C GLU A 277 11.48 -61.81 67.60
N LYS A 278 10.54 -61.06 68.21
CA LYS A 278 9.17 -61.55 68.43
C LYS A 278 8.41 -61.74 67.12
N ILE A 279 8.60 -60.87 66.13
CA ILE A 279 7.97 -61.04 64.82
C ILE A 279 8.52 -62.31 64.14
N LYS A 280 9.82 -62.57 64.25
CA LYS A 280 10.48 -63.76 63.68
C LYS A 280 10.00 -65.08 64.28
N THR A 281 9.36 -65.12 65.44
CA THR A 281 8.78 -66.36 65.99
C THR A 281 7.36 -66.66 65.49
N ILE A 282 6.73 -65.74 64.75
CA ILE A 282 5.34 -65.89 64.29
C ILE A 282 5.31 -66.73 63.04
N GLU A 283 4.75 -67.93 63.13
CA GLU A 283 4.56 -68.78 61.96
C GLU A 283 3.28 -68.40 61.21
N GLY A 284 2.17 -68.05 61.87
CA GLY A 284 0.91 -67.72 61.19
C GLY A 284 0.27 -66.42 61.66
N SER A 285 0.24 -65.39 60.80
CA SER A 285 -0.49 -64.14 61.02
C SER A 285 -0.60 -63.34 59.72
N CYS A 286 -0.89 -62.04 59.78
CA CYS A 286 -1.00 -61.14 58.63
C CYS A 286 -2.21 -61.34 57.72
N ASN A 287 -3.28 -61.97 58.22
CA ASN A 287 -4.50 -62.26 57.46
C ASN A 287 -5.07 -61.02 56.74
N PHE A 288 -4.94 -59.84 57.33
CA PHE A 288 -5.51 -58.60 56.81
C PHE A 288 -4.49 -57.65 56.16
N TRP A 289 -3.24 -58.10 55.96
CA TRP A 289 -2.22 -57.30 55.28
C TRP A 289 -2.33 -57.51 53.77
N ALA A 290 -3.29 -56.85 53.14
CA ALA A 290 -3.62 -57.07 51.74
C ALA A 290 -2.60 -56.46 50.76
N SER A 291 -2.60 -56.96 49.52
CA SER A 291 -1.66 -56.55 48.46
C SER A 291 -1.76 -55.08 48.06
N GLY A 292 -2.98 -54.53 48.11
CA GLY A 292 -3.35 -53.19 47.70
C GLY A 292 -3.02 -52.12 48.74
N ILE A 293 -2.53 -52.49 49.93
CA ILE A 293 -1.99 -51.51 50.90
C ILE A 293 -1.02 -50.60 50.16
N THR A 294 -1.20 -49.28 50.30
CA THR A 294 -0.37 -48.28 49.63
C THR A 294 0.04 -47.22 50.63
N ILE A 295 1.34 -46.89 50.66
CA ILE A 295 1.87 -45.82 51.48
C ILE A 295 1.97 -44.55 50.62
N ILE A 296 1.22 -43.53 51.02
CA ILE A 296 1.25 -42.20 50.42
C ILE A 296 2.46 -41.46 50.97
N ASN A 297 3.25 -40.84 50.09
CA ASN A 297 4.46 -40.11 50.46
C ASN A 297 5.39 -40.96 51.36
N PRO A 298 5.85 -42.14 50.90
CA PRO A 298 6.66 -43.03 51.74
C PRO A 298 8.03 -42.41 52.06
N ILE A 299 8.66 -42.84 53.16
CA ILE A 299 10.04 -42.47 53.52
C ILE A 299 11.05 -43.25 52.67
N ARG A 300 10.74 -44.52 52.34
CA ARG A 300 11.58 -45.40 51.51
C ARG A 300 10.78 -45.95 50.34
N ASP A 301 11.40 -46.15 49.18
CA ASP A 301 10.68 -46.58 47.98
C ASP A 301 10.43 -48.08 48.01
N ARG A 302 9.17 -48.50 47.88
CA ARG A 302 8.79 -49.92 47.76
C ARG A 302 9.49 -50.65 46.61
N ASN A 303 9.99 -49.93 45.61
CA ASN A 303 10.67 -50.51 44.46
C ASN A 303 12.16 -50.78 44.73
N ASP A 304 12.70 -50.38 45.87
CA ASP A 304 14.09 -50.66 46.26
C ASP A 304 14.37 -52.18 46.39
N TYR A 305 13.30 -52.98 46.62
CA TYR A 305 13.39 -54.42 46.84
C TYR A 305 12.34 -55.23 46.06
N ASP A 306 12.67 -56.50 45.82
CA ASP A 306 11.73 -57.57 45.58
C ASP A 306 11.29 -58.19 46.93
N TRP A 307 9.98 -58.28 47.12
CA TRP A 307 9.33 -58.71 48.36
C TRP A 307 8.80 -60.13 48.29
N THR A 308 8.93 -60.80 47.14
CA THR A 308 8.32 -62.12 46.87
C THR A 308 8.62 -63.14 47.96
N ASN A 309 9.86 -63.16 48.45
CA ASN A 309 10.35 -64.07 49.50
C ASN A 309 10.35 -63.47 50.91
N ALA A 310 9.93 -62.22 51.09
CA ALA A 310 9.96 -61.54 52.38
C ALA A 310 8.95 -62.16 53.36
N ARG A 311 9.42 -62.82 54.41
CA ARG A 311 8.62 -63.57 55.40
C ARG A 311 9.22 -63.42 56.79
N PHE A 312 8.40 -63.64 57.81
CA PHE A 312 8.84 -63.53 59.21
C PHE A 312 9.91 -64.55 59.58
N ASN A 313 9.86 -65.75 59.00
CA ASN A 313 10.81 -66.82 59.23
C ASN A 313 10.78 -67.84 58.09
N LYS A 314 11.73 -68.78 58.13
CA LYS A 314 11.85 -69.86 57.15
C LYS A 314 10.60 -70.75 57.08
N ALA A 315 10.01 -71.10 58.22
CA ALA A 315 8.75 -71.86 58.25
C ALA A 315 7.64 -71.13 57.48
N SER A 316 7.49 -69.82 57.69
CA SER A 316 6.51 -69.01 56.96
C SER A 316 6.77 -68.95 55.46
N LEU A 317 8.04 -68.99 55.04
CA LEU A 317 8.41 -69.08 53.63
C LEU A 317 8.02 -70.44 53.04
N ASP A 318 8.28 -71.52 53.76
CA ASP A 318 7.96 -72.88 53.29
C ASP A 318 6.43 -73.09 53.18
N TYR A 319 5.65 -72.55 54.13
CA TYR A 319 4.18 -72.55 54.07
C TYR A 319 3.57 -71.56 53.07
N ALA A 320 4.34 -70.62 52.53
CA ALA A 320 3.81 -69.68 51.54
C ALA A 320 3.43 -70.35 50.21
N GLY A 321 3.93 -71.57 49.95
CA GLY A 321 3.53 -72.40 48.81
C GLY A 321 2.32 -73.31 49.09
N ASP A 322 1.75 -73.29 50.30
CA ASP A 322 0.65 -74.19 50.69
C ASP A 322 -0.67 -73.84 49.97
N PRO A 323 -1.40 -74.81 49.39
CA PRO A 323 -2.60 -74.54 48.61
C PRO A 323 -3.82 -74.11 49.44
N TYR A 324 -3.83 -74.31 50.76
CA TYR A 324 -5.01 -74.06 51.61
C TYR A 324 -4.82 -72.88 52.57
N TYR A 325 -3.59 -72.58 53.00
CA TYR A 325 -3.33 -71.56 54.02
C TYR A 325 -2.24 -70.54 53.65
N SER A 326 -1.72 -70.56 52.42
CA SER A 326 -0.63 -69.65 51.99
C SER A 326 -0.92 -68.18 52.17
N TYR A 327 -2.17 -67.72 52.05
CA TYR A 327 -2.49 -66.28 52.00
C TYR A 327 -1.96 -65.50 53.21
N LYS A 328 -2.04 -66.05 54.43
CA LYS A 328 -1.57 -65.36 55.65
C LYS A 328 -0.03 -65.23 55.67
N TYR A 329 0.66 -66.26 55.18
CA TYR A 329 2.12 -66.26 55.03
C TYR A 329 2.58 -65.33 53.91
N VAL A 330 1.96 -65.42 52.73
CA VAL A 330 2.24 -64.56 51.56
C VAL A 330 2.04 -63.08 51.90
N ARG A 331 1.03 -62.76 52.73
CA ARG A 331 0.73 -61.39 53.15
C ARG A 331 1.73 -60.77 54.13
N GLN A 332 2.60 -61.58 54.76
CA GLN A 332 3.69 -61.05 55.58
C GLN A 332 4.60 -60.10 54.79
N GLN A 333 4.78 -60.32 53.47
CA GLN A 333 5.56 -59.43 52.62
C GLN A 333 5.02 -57.99 52.62
N TYR A 334 3.70 -57.82 52.68
CA TYR A 334 3.08 -56.49 52.68
C TYR A 334 3.22 -55.80 54.03
N PHE A 335 3.21 -56.56 55.14
CA PHE A 335 3.59 -56.03 56.44
C PHE A 335 5.04 -55.51 56.44
N ILE A 336 5.98 -56.33 55.98
CA ILE A 336 7.42 -56.01 55.96
C ILE A 336 7.65 -54.77 55.09
N ARG A 337 7.07 -54.75 53.89
CA ARG A 337 7.10 -53.61 52.97
C ARG A 337 6.53 -52.34 53.62
N THR A 338 5.39 -52.44 54.32
CA THR A 338 4.82 -51.28 55.01
C THR A 338 5.71 -50.73 56.12
N MET A 339 6.37 -51.58 56.93
CA MET A 339 7.33 -51.11 57.94
C MET A 339 8.51 -50.36 57.28
N TYR A 340 8.97 -50.85 56.13
CA TYR A 340 10.04 -50.22 55.36
C TYR A 340 9.62 -48.87 54.76
N GLU A 341 8.51 -48.83 54.04
CA GLU A 341 7.96 -47.63 53.39
C GLU A 341 7.67 -46.51 54.43
N LEU A 342 7.21 -46.88 55.63
CA LEU A 342 6.97 -45.94 56.74
C LEU A 342 8.25 -45.47 57.45
N GLY A 343 9.43 -45.94 57.05
CA GLY A 343 10.70 -45.57 57.66
C GLY A 343 11.00 -46.30 58.97
N ILE A 344 10.17 -47.24 59.42
CA ILE A 344 10.33 -47.98 60.68
C ILE A 344 11.51 -48.96 60.60
N TRP A 345 11.64 -49.69 59.48
CA TRP A 345 12.71 -50.68 59.27
C TRP A 345 13.66 -50.31 58.15
N SER A 346 14.97 -50.45 58.39
CA SER A 346 16.03 -50.22 57.40
C SER A 346 16.05 -51.30 56.31
N GLY A 347 16.86 -51.07 55.26
CA GLY A 347 17.15 -52.07 54.23
C GLY A 347 17.72 -53.36 54.81
N GLU A 348 18.71 -53.24 55.70
CA GLU A 348 19.33 -54.37 56.40
C GLU A 348 18.29 -55.23 57.13
N ILE A 349 17.35 -54.59 57.85
CA ILE A 349 16.29 -55.32 58.57
C ILE A 349 15.39 -56.09 57.60
N VAL A 350 14.97 -55.49 56.49
CA VAL A 350 14.08 -56.20 55.54
C VAL A 350 14.79 -57.30 54.76
N GLU A 351 16.09 -57.16 54.54
CA GLU A 351 16.95 -58.21 53.98
C GLU A 351 17.02 -59.42 54.91
N GLU A 352 17.06 -59.23 56.24
CA GLU A 352 16.97 -60.33 57.21
C GLU A 352 15.64 -61.09 57.15
N PHE A 353 14.57 -60.44 56.67
CA PHE A 353 13.27 -61.07 56.41
C PHE A 353 13.17 -61.68 55.01
N GLY A 354 14.21 -61.60 54.17
CA GLY A 354 14.25 -62.20 52.84
C GLY A 354 13.82 -61.29 51.69
N ALA A 355 13.70 -59.98 51.90
CA ALA A 355 13.61 -59.02 50.80
C ALA A 355 14.94 -58.99 50.03
N THR A 356 14.90 -58.89 48.70
CA THR A 356 16.10 -58.88 47.85
C THR A 356 16.22 -57.56 47.11
N LYS A 357 17.35 -56.86 47.22
CA LYS A 357 17.55 -55.55 46.59
C LYS A 357 17.47 -55.65 45.06
N LYS A 358 16.81 -54.67 44.42
CA LYS A 358 16.67 -54.61 42.95
C LYS A 358 17.80 -53.86 42.27
#